data_AF-A0A9D2GBR8-F1
#
_entry.id   AF-A0A9D2GBR8-F1
#
_cell.length_a   1.000
_cell.length_b   1.000
_cell.length_c   1.000
_cell.angle_alpha   90.00
_cell.angle_beta   90.00
_cell.angle_gamma   90.00
#
_symmetry.space_group_name_H-M   'P 1'
#
loop_
_entity.id
_entity.type
_entity.pdbx_description
1 polymer ?
#
loop_
_entity_poly.entity_id
_entity_poly.type
_entity_poly.pdbx_seq_one_letter_code
_entity_poly.pdbx_strand_id
1 'polypeptide(L)'
;MMELVTGGSGSGKSAYAEDAVCRCRRLLNEKEKKNTPLYYIADMFPYGKETEEKIENHRRMRAGKGFHTLEWYQDLEGKLAEKAPSDLSGACVLLECVSNLTANEMYMDGGAGENTVKAVVNGICLLKRKCRHLVVVTNEVFSESVPDSPEMTVYKKNLAQINRALAEMADRMTEVIYGIPVYAKGEQTPEKKMSEGRETMGKKLIIGGAFQGKLDYAKKLYPDTEWTDGSACALEEIATCSAMNCFHLFVRRWMKAGRTKEELTDTLRKRDRELILICDEVGCGLVPVDAFEREYREAVGRICTVFARRADRVDRVVCGIGTQIK
;
A
#
# COMPACT_ATOMS: atom_id res chain seq x y z
N MET A 1 -19.45 8.83 -4.15
CA MET A 1 -18.15 8.83 -4.86
C MET A 1 -17.37 7.59 -4.44
N MET A 2 -16.70 6.95 -5.38
CA MET A 2 -15.85 5.78 -5.15
C MET A 2 -14.38 6.10 -5.46
N GLU A 3 -13.47 5.79 -4.54
CA GLU A 3 -12.03 5.83 -4.76
C GLU A 3 -11.45 4.42 -4.66
N LEU A 4 -10.69 4.02 -5.68
CA LEU A 4 -9.90 2.78 -5.66
C LEU A 4 -8.46 3.13 -5.26
N VAL A 5 -7.97 2.51 -4.20
CA VAL A 5 -6.61 2.67 -3.70
C VAL A 5 -5.84 1.38 -3.96
N THR A 6 -4.69 1.47 -4.61
CA THR A 6 -3.76 0.35 -4.81
C THR A 6 -2.38 0.67 -4.25
N GLY A 7 -1.54 -0.35 -4.13
CA GLY A 7 -0.14 -0.20 -3.75
C GLY A 7 0.49 -1.52 -3.31
N GLY A 8 1.81 -1.58 -3.38
CA GLY A 8 2.58 -2.76 -2.95
C GLY A 8 2.48 -3.04 -1.45
N SER A 9 3.09 -4.13 -1.00
CA SER A 9 3.23 -4.45 0.42
C SER A 9 4.00 -3.35 1.17
N GLY A 10 3.55 -3.01 2.39
CA GLY A 10 4.18 -1.98 3.22
C GLY A 10 4.17 -0.56 2.65
N SER A 11 3.42 -0.29 1.58
CA SER A 11 3.39 1.01 0.88
C SER A 11 2.64 2.13 1.62
N GLY A 12 1.91 1.82 2.69
CA GLY A 12 1.07 2.81 3.41
C GLY A 12 -0.34 3.01 2.85
N LYS A 13 -0.78 2.18 1.89
CA LYS A 13 -2.12 2.27 1.27
C LYS A 13 -3.29 2.24 2.26
N SER A 14 -3.22 1.42 3.31
CA SER A 14 -4.25 1.30 4.33
C SER A 14 -4.42 2.62 5.11
N ALA A 15 -3.31 3.21 5.56
CA ALA A 15 -3.32 4.49 6.26
C ALA A 15 -3.87 5.62 5.37
N TYR A 16 -3.47 5.67 4.11
CA TYR A 16 -4.03 6.61 3.14
C TYR A 16 -5.54 6.40 2.94
N ALA A 17 -6.00 5.15 2.79
CA ALA A 17 -7.41 4.83 2.56
C ALA A 17 -8.29 5.19 3.78
N GLU A 18 -7.82 4.93 5.00
CA GLU A 18 -8.46 5.36 6.24
C GLU A 18 -8.58 6.89 6.33
N ASP A 19 -7.51 7.62 6.01
CA ASP A 19 -7.53 9.08 6.02
C ASP A 19 -8.45 9.62 4.91
N ALA A 20 -8.45 9.00 3.72
CA ALA A 20 -9.31 9.37 2.61
C ALA A 20 -10.80 9.22 2.95
N VAL A 21 -11.22 8.10 3.54
CA VAL A 21 -12.62 7.89 3.94
C VAL A 21 -13.03 8.81 5.11
N CYS A 22 -12.12 9.06 6.06
CA CYS A 22 -12.36 10.00 7.17
C CYS A 22 -12.51 11.44 6.67
N ARG A 23 -11.71 11.85 5.66
CA ARG A 23 -11.89 13.16 5.00
C ARG A 23 -13.24 13.26 4.30
N CYS A 24 -13.67 12.22 3.58
CA CYS A 24 -15.00 12.20 2.95
C CYS A 24 -16.11 12.40 3.99
N ARG A 25 -16.01 11.65 5.11
CA ARG A 25 -16.95 11.78 6.23
C ARG A 25 -16.96 13.18 6.82
N ARG A 26 -15.79 13.78 7.10
CA ARG A 26 -15.68 15.14 7.65
C ARG A 26 -16.35 16.17 6.73
N LEU A 27 -16.05 16.13 5.44
CA LEU A 27 -16.63 17.05 4.45
C LEU A 27 -18.15 16.89 4.34
N LEU A 28 -18.67 15.66 4.43
CA LEU A 28 -20.11 15.43 4.50
C LEU A 28 -20.73 15.98 5.77
N ASN A 29 -20.12 15.73 6.93
CA ASN A 29 -20.61 16.23 8.21
C ASN A 29 -20.69 17.76 8.20
N GLU A 30 -19.68 18.44 7.65
CA GLU A 30 -19.64 19.91 7.50
C GLU A 30 -20.77 20.41 6.59
N LYS A 31 -21.02 19.72 5.47
CA LYS A 31 -22.03 20.11 4.47
C LYS A 31 -23.46 19.83 4.94
N GLU A 32 -23.70 18.68 5.52
CA GLU A 32 -25.05 18.17 5.84
C GLU A 32 -25.44 18.41 7.32
N LYS A 33 -24.51 18.93 8.14
CA LYS A 33 -24.69 19.18 9.59
C LYS A 33 -25.23 17.95 10.34
N LYS A 34 -24.79 16.76 9.94
CA LYS A 34 -25.18 15.47 10.52
C LYS A 34 -23.95 14.60 10.75
N ASN A 35 -24.03 13.68 11.70
CA ASN A 35 -22.98 12.69 11.90
C ASN A 35 -23.17 11.54 10.90
N THR A 36 -22.33 11.48 9.86
CA THR A 36 -22.30 10.39 8.89
C THR A 36 -21.73 9.11 9.52
N PRO A 37 -22.42 7.95 9.40
CA PRO A 37 -21.87 6.66 9.82
C PRO A 37 -20.60 6.31 9.05
N LEU A 38 -19.68 5.59 9.70
CA LEU A 38 -18.40 5.20 9.14
C LEU A 38 -18.19 3.70 9.34
N TYR A 39 -18.10 2.95 8.25
CA TYR A 39 -17.92 1.50 8.27
C TYR A 39 -16.57 1.08 7.70
N TYR A 40 -15.98 0.05 8.32
CA TYR A 40 -14.82 -0.67 7.82
C TYR A 40 -15.24 -2.11 7.56
N ILE A 41 -15.27 -2.54 6.30
CA ILE A 41 -15.46 -3.93 5.92
C ILE A 41 -14.08 -4.59 5.85
N ALA A 42 -13.80 -5.47 6.80
CA ALA A 42 -12.55 -6.21 6.90
C ALA A 42 -12.75 -7.61 6.32
N ASP A 43 -12.01 -7.94 5.28
CA ASP A 43 -12.09 -9.23 4.57
C ASP A 43 -10.88 -10.15 4.80
N MET A 44 -9.92 -9.72 5.63
CA MET A 44 -8.78 -10.54 6.01
C MET A 44 -9.22 -11.65 6.99
N PHE A 45 -9.19 -12.90 6.53
CA PHE A 45 -9.53 -14.05 7.35
C PHE A 45 -8.39 -14.38 8.32
N PRO A 46 -8.65 -14.67 9.61
CA PRO A 46 -7.63 -14.92 10.64
C PRO A 46 -6.95 -16.29 10.49
N TYR A 47 -6.11 -16.47 9.47
CA TYR A 47 -5.30 -17.68 9.31
C TYR A 47 -4.02 -17.61 10.15
N GLY A 48 -4.08 -18.22 11.33
CA GLY A 48 -2.93 -18.39 12.22
C GLY A 48 -2.42 -17.08 12.84
N LYS A 49 -1.38 -17.22 13.68
CA LYS A 49 -0.90 -16.14 14.56
C LYS A 49 -0.42 -14.88 13.82
N GLU A 50 0.27 -15.03 12.68
CA GLU A 50 0.77 -13.88 11.91
C GLU A 50 -0.39 -13.01 11.42
N THR A 51 -1.46 -13.62 10.93
CA THR A 51 -2.63 -12.91 10.42
C THR A 51 -3.43 -12.28 11.55
N GLU A 52 -3.54 -12.95 12.70
CA GLU A 52 -4.15 -12.39 13.90
C GLU A 52 -3.40 -11.13 14.39
N GLU A 53 -2.07 -11.16 14.41
CA GLU A 53 -1.23 -9.99 14.76
C GLU A 53 -1.42 -8.84 13.76
N LYS A 54 -1.56 -9.14 12.46
CA LYS A 54 -1.89 -8.15 11.43
C LYS A 54 -3.28 -7.54 11.66
N ILE A 55 -4.30 -8.35 11.92
CA ILE A 55 -5.66 -7.88 12.22
C ILE A 55 -5.67 -6.98 13.46
N GLU A 56 -4.94 -7.35 14.51
CA GLU A 56 -4.81 -6.54 15.72
C GLU A 56 -4.12 -5.19 15.44
N ASN A 57 -3.08 -5.18 14.62
CA ASN A 57 -2.45 -3.94 14.18
C ASN A 57 -3.42 -3.04 13.39
N HIS A 58 -4.23 -3.60 12.48
CA HIS A 58 -5.29 -2.85 11.79
C HIS A 58 -6.36 -2.31 12.76
N ARG A 59 -6.76 -3.10 13.76
CA ARG A 59 -7.68 -2.67 14.82
C ARG A 59 -7.12 -1.48 15.62
N ARG A 60 -5.83 -1.49 15.93
CA ARG A 60 -5.15 -0.36 16.59
C ARG A 60 -5.10 0.88 15.71
N MET A 61 -4.78 0.74 14.41
CA MET A 61 -4.72 1.88 13.48
C MET A 61 -6.06 2.62 13.35
N ARG A 62 -7.17 1.89 13.38
CA ARG A 62 -8.52 2.48 13.28
C ARG A 62 -9.16 2.87 14.61
N ALA A 63 -8.54 2.53 15.74
CA ALA A 63 -9.05 2.88 17.06
C ALA A 63 -9.20 4.41 17.21
N GLY A 64 -10.32 4.86 17.76
CA GLY A 64 -10.61 6.29 17.93
C GLY A 64 -11.06 7.05 16.68
N LYS A 65 -10.98 6.47 15.47
CA LYS A 65 -11.46 7.11 14.22
C LYS A 65 -12.98 7.01 14.02
N GLY A 66 -13.66 6.21 14.86
CA GLY A 66 -15.12 6.06 14.86
C GLY A 66 -15.65 5.08 13.81
N PHE A 67 -14.84 4.09 13.40
CA PHE A 67 -15.28 3.01 12.52
C PHE A 67 -16.15 1.99 13.26
N HIS A 68 -17.25 1.60 12.63
CA HIS A 68 -17.94 0.33 12.89
C HIS A 68 -17.34 -0.75 11.99
N THR A 69 -16.84 -1.83 12.58
CA THR A 69 -16.20 -2.92 11.81
C THR A 69 -17.23 -3.98 11.43
N LEU A 70 -17.21 -4.39 10.16
CA LEU A 70 -17.95 -5.52 9.62
C LEU A 70 -16.93 -6.55 9.11
N GLU A 71 -16.88 -7.71 9.76
CA GLU A 71 -15.94 -8.79 9.40
C GLU A 71 -16.59 -9.71 8.36
N TRP A 72 -16.45 -9.37 7.08
CA TRP A 72 -17.07 -10.05 5.95
C TRP A 72 -15.99 -10.51 4.99
N TYR A 73 -15.72 -11.82 5.01
CA TYR A 73 -14.58 -12.42 4.32
C TYR A 73 -14.91 -12.92 2.90
N GLN A 74 -16.18 -13.24 2.64
CA GLN A 74 -16.72 -13.77 1.38
C GLN A 74 -18.18 -13.35 1.23
N ASP A 75 -18.74 -13.55 0.04
CA ASP A 75 -20.13 -13.35 -0.35
C ASP A 75 -20.62 -11.93 0.01
N LEU A 76 -19.91 -10.92 -0.48
CA LEU A 76 -20.23 -9.52 -0.19
C LEU A 76 -21.68 -9.17 -0.57
N GLU A 77 -22.19 -9.75 -1.66
CA GLU A 77 -23.57 -9.55 -2.10
C GLU A 77 -24.58 -10.12 -1.09
N GLY A 78 -24.42 -11.38 -0.66
CA GLY A 78 -25.28 -11.99 0.36
C GLY A 78 -25.18 -11.28 1.71
N LYS A 79 -23.98 -10.88 2.16
CA LYS A 79 -23.83 -10.07 3.38
C LYS A 79 -24.55 -8.73 3.31
N LEU A 80 -24.55 -8.08 2.14
CA LEU A 80 -25.29 -6.84 1.93
C LEU A 80 -26.81 -7.04 1.87
N ALA A 81 -27.28 -8.24 1.56
CA ALA A 81 -28.70 -8.58 1.59
C ALA A 81 -29.18 -8.90 3.02
N GLU A 82 -28.39 -9.69 3.75
CA GLU A 82 -28.79 -10.23 5.06
C GLU A 82 -28.39 -9.37 6.26
N LYS A 83 -27.22 -8.74 6.20
CA LYS A 83 -26.54 -8.15 7.37
C LYS A 83 -26.19 -6.67 7.19
N ALA A 84 -26.60 -6.04 6.08
CA ALA A 84 -26.33 -4.63 5.87
C ALA A 84 -26.98 -3.77 6.96
N PRO A 85 -26.21 -2.85 7.59
CA PRO A 85 -26.77 -1.83 8.47
C PRO A 85 -27.82 -0.99 7.76
N SER A 86 -28.88 -0.60 8.47
CA SER A 86 -29.99 0.18 7.88
C SER A 86 -29.58 1.60 7.47
N ASP A 87 -28.55 2.15 8.08
CA ASP A 87 -27.98 3.49 7.84
C ASP A 87 -26.83 3.49 6.81
N LEU A 88 -26.51 2.34 6.20
CA LEU A 88 -25.43 2.20 5.21
C LEU A 88 -25.57 3.19 4.04
N SER A 89 -26.82 3.51 3.63
CA SER A 89 -27.13 4.46 2.56
C SER A 89 -26.53 5.85 2.75
N GLY A 90 -26.43 6.31 3.99
CA GLY A 90 -25.82 7.58 4.35
C GLY A 90 -24.33 7.49 4.68
N ALA A 91 -23.76 6.29 4.72
CA ALA A 91 -22.46 6.04 5.31
C ALA A 91 -21.27 6.28 4.37
N CYS A 92 -20.11 6.57 4.97
CA CYS A 92 -18.82 6.38 4.34
C CYS A 92 -18.29 4.98 4.67
N VAL A 93 -17.80 4.25 3.66
CA VAL A 93 -17.37 2.86 3.81
C VAL A 93 -15.95 2.70 3.29
N LEU A 94 -15.12 1.98 4.02
CA LEU A 94 -13.83 1.46 3.59
C LEU A 94 -13.93 -0.06 3.46
N LEU A 95 -13.62 -0.60 2.28
CA LEU A 95 -13.48 -2.04 2.03
C LEU A 95 -11.99 -2.37 1.88
N GLU A 96 -11.45 -3.21 2.76
CA GLU A 96 -10.02 -3.57 2.76
C GLU A 96 -9.79 -5.06 3.10
N CYS A 97 -9.16 -5.86 2.24
CA CYS A 97 -8.73 -5.61 0.84
C CYS A 97 -9.19 -6.65 -0.21
N VAL A 98 -9.44 -6.15 -1.41
CA VAL A 98 -9.90 -6.91 -2.58
C VAL A 98 -9.00 -8.10 -2.92
N SER A 99 -7.70 -8.03 -2.65
CA SER A 99 -6.79 -9.17 -2.88
C SER A 99 -7.10 -10.35 -1.96
N ASN A 100 -7.47 -10.11 -0.71
CA ASN A 100 -7.90 -11.15 0.23
C ASN A 100 -9.30 -11.64 -0.13
N LEU A 101 -10.25 -10.73 -0.40
CA LEU A 101 -11.59 -11.13 -0.85
C LEU A 101 -11.53 -12.02 -2.10
N THR A 102 -10.66 -11.68 -3.06
CA THR A 102 -10.44 -12.50 -4.27
C THR A 102 -9.92 -13.90 -3.89
N ALA A 103 -8.94 -13.99 -2.99
CA ALA A 103 -8.41 -15.28 -2.55
C ALA A 103 -9.47 -16.11 -1.81
N ASN A 104 -10.22 -15.48 -0.90
CA ASN A 104 -11.26 -16.14 -0.13
C ASN A 104 -12.37 -16.68 -1.06
N GLU A 105 -12.81 -15.90 -2.05
CA GLU A 105 -13.80 -16.35 -3.03
C GLU A 105 -13.31 -17.48 -3.92
N MET A 106 -12.00 -17.53 -4.22
CA MET A 106 -11.42 -18.59 -5.04
C MET A 106 -11.23 -19.91 -4.29
N TYR A 107 -10.80 -19.85 -3.02
CA TYR A 107 -10.15 -20.99 -2.37
C TYR A 107 -10.83 -21.48 -1.09
N MET A 108 -11.62 -20.64 -0.41
CA MET A 108 -12.29 -21.06 0.82
C MET A 108 -13.61 -21.77 0.51
N ASP A 109 -14.02 -22.67 1.41
CA ASP A 109 -15.32 -23.34 1.34
C ASP A 109 -16.46 -22.31 1.25
N GLY A 110 -17.40 -22.54 0.32
CA GLY A 110 -18.51 -21.62 0.07
C GLY A 110 -18.15 -20.37 -0.76
N GLY A 111 -16.90 -20.23 -1.20
CA GLY A 111 -16.49 -19.18 -2.14
C GLY A 111 -17.06 -19.38 -3.55
N ALA A 112 -17.08 -18.31 -4.34
CA ALA A 112 -17.60 -18.32 -5.70
C ALA A 112 -16.80 -19.19 -6.71
N GLY A 113 -15.59 -19.62 -6.38
CA GLY A 113 -14.74 -20.47 -7.22
C GLY A 113 -14.50 -19.84 -8.60
N GLU A 114 -14.90 -20.52 -9.68
CA GLU A 114 -14.77 -20.01 -11.05
C GLU A 114 -15.53 -18.70 -11.30
N ASN A 115 -16.57 -18.40 -10.49
CA ASN A 115 -17.36 -17.17 -10.60
C ASN A 115 -16.78 -15.99 -9.81
N THR A 116 -15.58 -16.13 -9.21
CA THR A 116 -14.95 -15.13 -8.34
C THR A 116 -15.01 -13.71 -8.91
N VAL A 117 -14.57 -13.51 -10.16
CA VAL A 117 -14.52 -12.17 -10.77
C VAL A 117 -15.90 -11.52 -10.78
N LYS A 118 -16.93 -12.27 -11.17
CA LYS A 118 -18.31 -11.80 -11.22
C LYS A 118 -18.83 -11.49 -9.81
N ALA A 119 -18.62 -12.40 -8.86
CA ALA A 119 -19.08 -12.25 -7.48
C ALA A 119 -18.49 -10.99 -6.81
N VAL A 120 -17.16 -10.81 -6.89
CA VAL A 120 -16.47 -9.67 -6.28
C VAL A 120 -16.90 -8.36 -6.94
N VAL A 121 -16.93 -8.28 -8.27
CA VAL A 121 -17.32 -7.06 -8.99
C VAL A 121 -18.78 -6.69 -8.70
N ASN A 122 -19.70 -7.66 -8.71
CA ASN A 122 -21.11 -7.42 -8.41
C ASN A 122 -21.33 -6.97 -6.96
N GLY A 123 -20.68 -7.64 -6.00
CA GLY A 123 -20.75 -7.27 -4.58
C GLY A 123 -20.26 -5.86 -4.32
N ILE A 124 -19.13 -5.46 -4.92
CA ILE A 124 -18.59 -4.10 -4.76
C ILE A 124 -19.45 -3.07 -5.51
N CYS A 125 -20.00 -3.41 -6.67
CA CYS A 125 -20.96 -2.57 -7.39
C CYS A 125 -22.23 -2.32 -6.55
N LEU A 126 -22.76 -3.37 -5.91
CA LEU A 126 -23.89 -3.25 -5.00
C LEU A 126 -23.54 -2.40 -3.78
N LEU A 127 -22.36 -2.61 -3.18
CA LEU A 127 -21.88 -1.80 -2.05
C LEU A 127 -21.79 -0.32 -2.44
N LYS A 128 -21.22 -0.01 -3.61
CA LYS A 128 -21.13 1.35 -4.16
C LYS A 128 -22.51 2.00 -4.27
N ARG A 129 -23.55 1.26 -4.68
CA ARG A 129 -24.93 1.75 -4.77
C ARG A 129 -25.61 1.92 -3.41
N LYS A 130 -25.19 1.15 -2.41
CA LYS A 130 -25.78 1.12 -1.06
C LYS A 130 -25.13 2.08 -0.06
N CYS A 131 -24.05 2.78 -0.41
CA CYS A 131 -23.41 3.75 0.48
C CYS A 131 -23.16 5.10 -0.19
N ARG A 132 -22.87 6.11 0.62
CA ARG A 132 -22.68 7.50 0.16
C ARG A 132 -21.28 7.70 -0.44
N HIS A 133 -20.26 7.21 0.25
CA HIS A 133 -18.88 7.16 -0.24
C HIS A 133 -18.27 5.80 0.03
N LEU A 134 -17.48 5.35 -0.94
CA LEU A 134 -16.77 4.08 -0.88
C LEU A 134 -15.29 4.29 -1.17
N VAL A 135 -14.42 3.86 -0.27
CA VAL A 135 -13.00 3.68 -0.54
C VAL A 135 -12.73 2.18 -0.58
N VAL A 136 -12.11 1.71 -1.65
CA VAL A 136 -11.78 0.28 -1.83
C VAL A 136 -10.27 0.13 -1.94
N VAL A 137 -9.70 -0.77 -1.14
CA VAL A 137 -8.27 -1.08 -1.17
C VAL A 137 -8.03 -2.38 -1.92
N THR A 138 -7.10 -2.34 -2.88
CA THR A 138 -6.54 -3.51 -3.54
C THR A 138 -5.01 -3.47 -3.48
N ASN A 139 -4.36 -4.49 -4.01
CA ASN A 139 -2.90 -4.63 -3.98
C ASN A 139 -2.34 -4.58 -5.40
N GLU A 140 -1.15 -3.98 -5.52
CA GLU A 140 -0.36 -4.06 -6.74
C GLU A 140 0.64 -5.22 -6.64
N VAL A 141 0.43 -6.26 -7.46
CA VAL A 141 1.14 -7.55 -7.37
C VAL A 141 1.68 -8.04 -8.72
N PHE A 142 1.67 -7.18 -9.75
CA PHE A 142 1.95 -7.58 -11.13
C PHE A 142 3.38 -7.27 -11.59
N SER A 143 4.27 -6.83 -10.68
CA SER A 143 5.60 -6.31 -11.00
C SER A 143 6.73 -7.07 -10.31
N GLU A 144 6.60 -8.39 -10.15
CA GLU A 144 7.67 -9.26 -9.65
C GLU A 144 8.29 -10.13 -10.74
N SER A 145 9.53 -10.55 -10.53
CA SER A 145 10.29 -11.38 -11.47
C SER A 145 10.21 -12.88 -11.17
N VAL A 146 9.51 -13.28 -10.10
CA VAL A 146 9.39 -14.69 -9.71
C VAL A 146 8.40 -15.39 -10.66
N PRO A 147 8.75 -16.54 -11.24
CA PRO A 147 7.83 -17.30 -12.09
C PRO A 147 6.56 -17.70 -11.33
N ASP A 148 5.41 -17.45 -11.95
CA ASP A 148 4.13 -17.82 -11.39
C ASP A 148 3.86 -19.32 -11.55
N SER A 149 3.34 -19.96 -10.50
CA SER A 149 2.68 -21.26 -10.67
C SER A 149 1.40 -21.09 -11.51
N PRO A 150 0.83 -22.19 -12.06
CA PRO A 150 -0.47 -22.12 -12.75
C PRO A 150 -1.56 -21.50 -11.87
N GLU A 151 -1.57 -21.83 -10.59
CA GLU A 151 -2.51 -21.28 -9.62
C GLU A 151 -2.31 -19.77 -9.38
N MET A 152 -1.05 -19.33 -9.20
CA MET A 152 -0.72 -17.90 -9.08
C MET A 152 -1.12 -17.12 -10.33
N THR A 153 -0.97 -17.72 -11.51
CA THR A 153 -1.39 -17.13 -12.79
C THR A 153 -2.90 -16.90 -12.82
N VAL A 154 -3.70 -17.89 -12.40
CA VAL A 154 -5.16 -17.77 -12.33
C VAL A 154 -5.56 -16.68 -11.33
N TYR A 155 -4.94 -16.67 -10.14
CA TYR A 155 -5.19 -15.63 -9.13
C TYR A 155 -4.89 -14.22 -9.66
N LYS A 156 -3.68 -14.01 -10.23
CA LYS A 156 -3.29 -12.71 -10.81
C LYS A 156 -4.24 -12.30 -11.94
N LYS A 157 -4.66 -13.23 -12.80
CA LYS A 157 -5.61 -12.95 -13.87
C LYS A 157 -6.96 -12.48 -13.32
N ASN A 158 -7.50 -13.17 -12.30
CA ASN A 158 -8.76 -12.80 -11.66
C ASN A 158 -8.66 -11.44 -10.96
N LEU A 159 -7.60 -11.22 -10.15
CA LEU A 159 -7.37 -9.95 -9.47
C LEU A 159 -7.18 -8.80 -10.47
N ALA A 160 -6.47 -9.01 -11.57
CA ALA A 160 -6.30 -7.99 -12.61
C ALA A 160 -7.64 -7.65 -13.30
N GLN A 161 -8.48 -8.65 -13.59
CA GLN A 161 -9.81 -8.43 -14.14
C GLN A 161 -10.68 -7.61 -13.18
N ILE A 162 -10.69 -7.98 -11.89
CA ILE A 162 -11.39 -7.24 -10.84
C ILE A 162 -10.85 -5.81 -10.74
N ASN A 163 -9.54 -5.62 -10.60
CA ASN A 163 -8.92 -4.30 -10.47
C ASN A 163 -9.28 -3.36 -11.63
N ARG A 164 -9.28 -3.86 -12.87
CA ARG A 164 -9.69 -3.06 -14.05
C ARG A 164 -11.17 -2.67 -13.99
N ALA A 165 -12.05 -3.60 -13.64
CA ALA A 165 -13.48 -3.31 -13.48
C ALA A 165 -13.72 -2.29 -12.35
N LEU A 166 -13.03 -2.42 -11.21
CA LEU A 166 -13.11 -1.47 -10.11
C LEU A 166 -12.56 -0.08 -10.51
N ALA A 167 -11.45 -0.03 -11.25
CA ALA A 167 -10.88 1.23 -11.73
C ALA A 167 -11.78 1.94 -12.74
N GLU A 168 -12.47 1.18 -13.60
CA GLU A 168 -13.50 1.72 -14.49
C GLU A 168 -14.67 2.33 -13.70
N MET A 169 -15.15 1.61 -12.67
CA MET A 169 -16.24 2.07 -11.79
C MET A 169 -15.85 3.23 -10.86
N ALA A 170 -14.57 3.38 -10.50
CA ALA A 170 -14.14 4.37 -9.53
C ALA A 170 -14.14 5.79 -10.12
N ASP A 171 -14.49 6.79 -9.32
CA ASP A 171 -14.35 8.20 -9.71
C ASP A 171 -12.88 8.65 -9.61
N ARG A 172 -12.11 8.01 -8.71
CA ARG A 172 -10.67 8.21 -8.52
C ARG A 172 -9.91 6.90 -8.39
N MET A 173 -8.68 6.86 -8.88
CA MET A 173 -7.74 5.76 -8.70
C MET A 173 -6.40 6.32 -8.21
N THR A 174 -5.95 5.84 -7.07
CA THR A 174 -4.73 6.29 -6.40
C THR A 174 -3.80 5.10 -6.17
N GLU A 175 -2.59 5.15 -6.72
CA GLU A 175 -1.50 4.26 -6.35
C GLU A 175 -0.72 4.91 -5.19
N VAL A 176 -0.63 4.23 -4.05
CA VAL A 176 0.16 4.70 -2.91
C VAL A 176 1.52 4.04 -2.96
N ILE A 177 2.57 4.85 -3.11
CA ILE A 177 3.96 4.41 -3.24
C ILE A 177 4.74 4.96 -2.04
N TYR A 178 5.12 4.09 -1.12
CA TYR A 178 5.84 4.45 0.11
C TYR A 178 5.25 5.68 0.83
N GLY A 179 3.92 5.69 0.99
CA GLY A 179 3.15 6.75 1.64
C GLY A 179 2.83 7.96 0.76
N ILE A 180 3.27 7.96 -0.50
CA ILE A 180 3.04 9.05 -1.45
C ILE A 180 1.88 8.67 -2.39
N PRO A 181 0.76 9.41 -2.39
CA PRO A 181 -0.34 9.14 -3.30
C PRO A 181 -0.01 9.65 -4.72
N VAL A 182 -0.09 8.76 -5.70
CA VAL A 182 0.03 9.03 -7.13
C VAL A 182 -1.32 8.77 -7.80
N TYR A 183 -1.93 9.82 -8.34
CA TYR A 183 -3.28 9.75 -8.90
C TYR A 183 -3.24 9.28 -10.36
N ALA A 184 -3.79 8.11 -10.64
CA ALA A 184 -3.88 7.56 -12.00
C ALA A 184 -5.22 7.88 -12.69
N LYS A 185 -6.27 8.18 -11.90
CA LYS A 185 -7.59 8.61 -12.42
C LYS A 185 -8.22 9.66 -11.50
N GLY A 186 -8.83 10.67 -12.11
CA GLY A 186 -9.49 11.79 -11.43
C GLY A 186 -8.51 12.89 -11.00
N GLU A 187 -9.03 14.07 -10.70
CA GLU A 187 -8.21 15.24 -10.38
C GLU A 187 -7.55 15.13 -9.00
N GLN A 188 -6.34 15.68 -8.90
CA GLN A 188 -5.69 15.97 -7.63
C GLN A 188 -6.57 16.98 -6.87
N THR A 189 -7.26 16.54 -5.81
CA THR A 189 -7.71 17.51 -4.82
C THR A 189 -6.46 18.07 -4.15
N PRO A 190 -6.20 19.39 -4.19
CA PRO A 190 -5.01 19.94 -3.57
C PRO A 190 -5.05 19.65 -2.07
N GLU A 191 -4.26 18.68 -1.63
CA GLU A 191 -3.95 18.57 -0.22
C GLU A 191 -3.16 19.84 0.13
N LYS A 192 -3.66 20.62 1.10
CA LYS A 192 -2.80 21.60 1.75
C LYS A 192 -1.60 20.80 2.25
N LYS A 193 -0.43 20.98 1.61
CA LYS A 193 0.84 20.55 2.18
C LYS A 193 0.81 21.05 3.61
N MET A 194 0.68 20.15 4.59
CA MET A 194 1.00 20.51 5.96
C MET A 194 2.48 20.81 5.92
N SER A 195 2.80 22.09 5.72
CA SER A 195 4.12 22.65 5.95
C SER A 195 4.34 22.63 7.45
N GLU A 196 4.54 21.44 8.01
CA GLU A 196 5.38 21.32 9.19
C GLU A 196 6.75 21.83 8.73
N GLY A 197 7.24 22.89 9.35
CA GLY A 197 8.57 23.45 9.09
C GLY A 197 9.64 22.39 9.30
N ARG A 198 9.87 21.59 8.27
CA ARG A 198 10.89 20.54 8.26
C ARG A 198 12.14 21.15 7.68
N GLU A 199 13.17 21.20 8.51
CA GLU A 199 14.54 21.31 8.04
C GLU A 199 14.76 20.26 6.94
N THR A 200 15.11 20.73 5.75
CA THR A 200 15.46 19.88 4.61
C THR A 200 16.77 19.17 4.93
N MET A 201 16.73 17.85 5.11
CA MET A 201 17.86 17.06 5.61
C MET A 201 18.73 16.45 4.49
N GLY A 202 18.55 16.92 3.25
CA GLY A 202 19.22 16.39 2.07
C GLY A 202 18.77 14.98 1.68
N LYS A 203 17.69 14.44 2.25
CA LYS A 203 17.30 13.03 2.09
C LYS A 203 16.57 12.81 0.76
N LYS A 204 17.04 11.85 -0.03
CA LYS A 204 16.54 11.57 -1.38
C LYS A 204 16.30 10.09 -1.57
N LEU A 205 15.20 9.72 -2.21
CA LEU A 205 14.85 8.32 -2.48
C LEU A 205 14.59 8.13 -3.98
N ILE A 206 15.25 7.16 -4.59
CA ILE A 206 15.08 6.77 -5.99
C ILE A 206 14.58 5.33 -6.02
N ILE A 207 13.42 5.13 -6.60
CA ILE A 207 12.70 3.85 -6.57
C ILE A 207 12.30 3.41 -7.98
N GLY A 208 11.83 2.17 -8.10
CA GLY A 208 11.38 1.59 -9.36
C GLY A 208 11.65 0.09 -9.41
N GLY A 209 11.12 -0.58 -10.42
CA GLY A 209 11.34 -2.01 -10.64
C GLY A 209 12.83 -2.38 -10.82
N ALA A 210 13.12 -3.67 -10.72
CA ALA A 210 14.46 -4.20 -10.97
C ALA A 210 14.96 -3.81 -12.37
N PHE A 211 16.25 -3.52 -12.48
CA PHE A 211 16.94 -3.20 -13.74
C PHE A 211 16.40 -2.00 -14.54
N GLN A 212 15.58 -1.13 -13.93
CA GLN A 212 14.99 0.05 -14.60
C GLN A 212 15.97 1.23 -14.82
N GLY A 213 17.29 1.04 -14.65
CA GLY A 213 18.29 2.11 -14.86
C GLY A 213 18.40 3.14 -13.73
N LYS A 214 17.96 2.79 -12.51
CA LYS A 214 17.94 3.71 -11.36
C LYS A 214 19.30 4.30 -11.01
N LEU A 215 20.36 3.48 -11.00
CA LEU A 215 21.71 3.95 -10.67
C LEU A 215 22.24 4.92 -11.74
N ASP A 216 22.01 4.64 -13.02
CA ASP A 216 22.44 5.53 -14.10
C ASP A 216 21.68 6.86 -14.08
N TYR A 217 20.38 6.82 -13.79
CA TYR A 217 19.58 8.02 -13.53
C TYR A 217 20.15 8.82 -12.37
N ALA A 218 20.45 8.15 -11.25
CA ALA A 218 20.98 8.80 -10.05
C ALA A 218 22.36 9.42 -10.27
N LYS A 219 23.28 8.74 -10.96
CA LYS A 219 24.62 9.25 -11.28
C LYS A 219 24.61 10.48 -12.17
N LYS A 220 23.63 10.59 -13.07
CA LYS A 220 23.45 11.82 -13.88
C LYS A 220 22.98 13.00 -13.03
N LEU A 221 22.11 12.73 -12.05
CA LEU A 221 21.55 13.76 -11.18
C LEU A 221 22.52 14.18 -10.06
N TYR A 222 23.38 13.25 -9.62
CA TYR A 222 24.34 13.42 -8.53
C TYR A 222 25.73 12.88 -8.93
N PRO A 223 26.44 13.58 -9.84
CA PRO A 223 27.69 13.08 -10.44
C PRO A 223 28.85 12.96 -9.44
N ASP A 224 28.91 13.85 -8.44
CA ASP A 224 30.01 13.91 -7.47
C ASP A 224 29.77 13.01 -6.23
N THR A 225 28.77 12.14 -6.28
CA THR A 225 28.38 11.29 -5.15
C THR A 225 29.10 9.95 -5.17
N GLU A 226 29.72 9.59 -4.05
CA GLU A 226 30.25 8.25 -3.83
C GLU A 226 29.12 7.27 -3.48
N TRP A 227 29.06 6.15 -4.20
CA TRP A 227 27.97 5.17 -4.12
C TRP A 227 28.40 3.91 -3.37
N THR A 228 27.80 3.66 -2.22
CA THR A 228 27.92 2.39 -1.48
C THR A 228 27.00 1.33 -2.08
N ASP A 229 27.49 0.11 -2.28
CA ASP A 229 26.67 -1.03 -2.70
C ASP A 229 26.05 -1.74 -1.50
N GLY A 230 24.74 -1.55 -1.29
CA GLY A 230 23.97 -2.16 -0.21
C GLY A 230 23.94 -3.69 -0.23
N SER A 231 24.27 -4.31 -1.38
CA SER A 231 24.37 -5.78 -1.49
C SER A 231 25.62 -6.35 -0.83
N ALA A 232 26.68 -5.54 -0.66
CA ALA A 232 28.01 -6.01 -0.27
C ALA A 232 28.63 -5.25 0.92
N CYS A 233 28.25 -3.99 1.16
CA CYS A 233 28.86 -3.12 2.19
C CYS A 233 28.77 -3.67 3.62
N ALA A 234 29.53 -3.11 4.56
CA ALA A 234 29.31 -3.42 5.99
C ALA A 234 27.99 -2.82 6.48
N LEU A 235 27.32 -3.46 7.44
CA LEU A 235 26.02 -2.98 7.95
C LEU A 235 26.14 -1.62 8.64
N GLU A 236 27.30 -1.30 9.19
CA GLU A 236 27.62 -0.07 9.90
C GLU A 236 27.72 1.13 8.94
N GLU A 237 28.00 0.89 7.65
CA GLU A 237 28.16 1.96 6.65
C GLU A 237 26.87 2.78 6.44
N ILE A 238 25.69 2.25 6.75
CA ILE A 238 24.42 3.00 6.64
C ILE A 238 24.42 4.27 7.50
N ALA A 239 25.21 4.30 8.57
CA ALA A 239 25.35 5.45 9.45
C ALA A 239 26.15 6.60 8.81
N THR A 240 27.05 6.31 7.85
CA THR A 240 28.04 7.25 7.35
C THR A 240 28.00 7.49 5.84
N CYS A 241 27.60 6.51 5.03
CA CYS A 241 27.64 6.58 3.56
C CYS A 241 26.76 7.69 2.98
N SER A 242 27.25 8.53 2.08
CA SER A 242 26.43 9.61 1.48
C SER A 242 25.31 9.11 0.57
N ALA A 243 25.53 7.97 -0.10
CA ALA A 243 24.52 7.33 -0.94
C ALA A 243 24.66 5.81 -0.94
N MET A 244 23.53 5.12 -1.07
CA MET A 244 23.48 3.66 -1.12
C MET A 244 22.61 3.18 -2.28
N ASN A 245 23.21 2.36 -3.15
CA ASN A 245 22.49 1.58 -4.15
C ASN A 245 22.02 0.24 -3.55
N CYS A 246 21.05 -0.42 -4.18
CA CYS A 246 20.58 -1.74 -3.77
C CYS A 246 20.09 -1.78 -2.31
N PHE A 247 19.44 -0.71 -1.84
CA PHE A 247 19.02 -0.58 -0.44
C PHE A 247 18.08 -1.71 0.01
N HIS A 248 17.24 -2.23 -0.89
CA HIS A 248 16.42 -3.42 -0.64
C HIS A 248 17.28 -4.64 -0.26
N LEU A 249 18.41 -4.88 -0.94
CA LEU A 249 19.34 -5.96 -0.56
C LEU A 249 20.05 -5.68 0.77
N PHE A 250 20.33 -4.41 1.08
CA PHE A 250 20.84 -4.03 2.39
C PHE A 250 19.86 -4.42 3.49
N VAL A 251 18.58 -4.06 3.36
CA VAL A 251 17.51 -4.45 4.31
C VAL A 251 17.44 -5.96 4.46
N ARG A 252 17.56 -6.72 3.36
CA ARG A 252 17.58 -8.19 3.41
C ARG A 252 18.73 -8.72 4.27
N ARG A 253 19.95 -8.21 4.07
CA ARG A 253 21.14 -8.61 4.87
C ARG A 253 21.02 -8.18 6.32
N TRP A 254 20.51 -6.98 6.57
CA TRP A 254 20.23 -6.46 7.90
C TRP A 254 19.33 -7.41 8.69
N MET A 255 18.23 -7.85 8.09
CA MET A 255 17.30 -8.79 8.73
C MET A 255 17.89 -10.20 8.89
N LYS A 256 18.67 -10.68 7.90
CA LYS A 256 19.39 -11.97 8.03
C LYS A 256 20.43 -11.96 9.15
N ALA A 257 20.95 -10.80 9.53
CA ALA A 257 21.83 -10.63 10.68
C ALA A 257 21.06 -10.58 12.03
N GLY A 258 19.75 -10.85 12.03
CA GLY A 258 18.91 -10.86 13.24
C GLY A 258 18.51 -9.47 13.74
N ARG A 259 18.77 -8.42 12.96
CA ARG A 259 18.41 -7.03 13.31
C ARG A 259 16.99 -6.70 12.83
N THR A 260 16.31 -5.80 13.55
CA THR A 260 14.91 -5.46 13.28
C THR A 260 14.76 -4.31 12.29
N LYS A 261 13.59 -4.19 11.66
CA LYS A 261 13.26 -3.05 10.79
C LYS A 261 13.12 -1.75 11.58
N GLU A 262 12.71 -1.82 12.84
CA GLU A 262 12.64 -0.71 13.78
C GLU A 262 14.03 -0.13 14.06
N GLU A 263 15.03 -0.99 14.32
CA GLU A 263 16.43 -0.55 14.50
C GLU A 263 16.98 0.17 13.27
N LEU A 264 16.72 -0.35 12.06
CA LEU A 264 17.15 0.32 10.81
C LEU A 264 16.42 1.64 10.60
N THR A 265 15.12 1.67 10.87
CA THR A 265 14.30 2.89 10.77
C THR A 265 14.83 3.97 11.72
N ASP A 266 15.15 3.61 12.96
CA ASP A 266 15.72 4.52 13.95
C ASP A 266 17.11 5.01 13.55
N THR A 267 17.93 4.14 12.96
CA THR A 267 19.25 4.51 12.41
C THR A 267 19.11 5.57 11.32
N LEU A 268 18.21 5.36 10.36
CA LEU A 268 17.93 6.33 9.29
C LEU A 268 17.29 7.63 9.81
N ARG A 269 16.51 7.55 10.90
CA ARG A 269 15.86 8.70 11.53
C ARG A 269 16.86 9.60 12.24
N LYS A 270 17.77 9.03 13.02
CA LYS A 270 18.82 9.73 13.80
C LYS A 270 19.91 10.35 12.93
N ARG A 271 19.93 10.01 11.64
CA ARG A 271 20.89 10.55 10.71
C ARG A 271 20.51 11.97 10.29
N ASP A 272 21.41 12.91 10.60
CA ASP A 272 21.29 14.34 10.30
C ASP A 272 22.19 14.78 9.13
N ARG A 273 22.61 13.81 8.30
CA ARG A 273 23.39 14.04 7.09
C ARG A 273 22.60 13.67 5.86
N GLU A 274 22.91 14.33 4.74
CA GLU A 274 22.42 13.98 3.41
C GLU A 274 22.57 12.48 3.16
N LEU A 275 21.53 11.86 2.60
CA LEU A 275 21.50 10.44 2.26
C LEU A 275 20.65 10.23 1.03
N ILE A 276 21.23 9.59 0.02
CA ILE A 276 20.52 9.15 -1.18
C ILE A 276 20.36 7.64 -1.15
N LEU A 277 19.13 7.14 -1.19
CA LEU A 277 18.85 5.71 -1.26
C LEU A 277 18.28 5.34 -2.62
N ILE A 278 18.81 4.28 -3.23
CA ILE A 278 18.21 3.63 -4.40
C ILE A 278 17.64 2.28 -3.96
N CYS A 279 16.34 2.09 -4.18
CA CYS A 279 15.61 0.92 -3.72
C CYS A 279 14.76 0.30 -4.85
N ASP A 280 14.59 -1.02 -4.81
CA ASP A 280 13.68 -1.71 -5.71
C ASP A 280 12.31 -1.79 -5.05
N GLU A 281 11.25 -1.69 -5.86
CA GLU A 281 9.86 -1.83 -5.40
C GLU A 281 9.49 -3.30 -5.15
N VAL A 282 10.18 -3.97 -4.23
CA VAL A 282 10.04 -5.42 -3.94
C VAL A 282 8.67 -5.81 -3.36
N GLY A 283 7.85 -4.83 -2.97
CA GLY A 283 6.50 -5.05 -2.46
C GLY A 283 5.44 -5.27 -3.53
N CYS A 284 5.76 -5.10 -4.82
CA CYS A 284 4.81 -5.16 -5.93
C CYS A 284 4.64 -6.57 -6.54
N GLY A 285 4.67 -7.60 -5.69
CA GLY A 285 4.48 -9.00 -6.06
C GLY A 285 3.52 -9.73 -5.13
N LEU A 286 3.20 -10.99 -5.42
CA LEU A 286 2.40 -11.85 -4.55
C LEU A 286 3.09 -12.04 -3.20
N VAL A 287 2.29 -12.32 -2.18
CA VAL A 287 2.78 -12.59 -0.83
C VAL A 287 3.49 -13.95 -0.82
N PRO A 288 4.80 -14.02 -0.50
CA PRO A 288 5.53 -15.30 -0.50
C PRO A 288 5.00 -16.30 0.53
N VAL A 289 5.22 -17.60 0.28
CA VAL A 289 4.94 -18.67 1.27
C VAL A 289 5.99 -18.68 2.38
N ASP A 290 7.23 -18.30 2.07
CA ASP A 290 8.29 -18.16 3.06
C ASP A 290 8.06 -16.93 3.95
N ALA A 291 8.08 -17.14 5.27
CA ALA A 291 7.80 -16.10 6.25
C ALA A 291 8.84 -14.98 6.25
N PHE A 292 10.12 -15.31 6.02
CA PHE A 292 11.18 -14.32 5.96
C PHE A 292 11.00 -13.43 4.72
N GLU A 293 10.73 -14.00 3.54
CA GLU A 293 10.51 -13.23 2.32
C GLU A 293 9.26 -12.32 2.41
N ARG A 294 8.19 -12.77 3.09
CA ARG A 294 7.03 -11.89 3.40
C ARG A 294 7.44 -10.69 4.25
N GLU A 295 8.08 -10.97 5.39
CA GLU A 295 8.47 -9.95 6.36
C GLU A 295 9.51 -8.99 5.77
N TYR A 296 10.43 -9.50 4.95
CA TYR A 296 11.41 -8.68 4.21
C TYR A 296 10.73 -7.69 3.25
N ARG A 297 9.80 -8.14 2.40
CA ARG A 297 9.06 -7.26 1.47
C ARG A 297 8.30 -6.17 2.24
N GLU A 298 7.65 -6.56 3.34
CA GLU A 298 6.92 -5.64 4.20
C GLU A 298 7.85 -4.63 4.90
N ALA A 299 9.00 -5.08 5.42
CA ALA A 299 10.00 -4.24 6.06
C ALA A 299 10.57 -3.19 5.10
N VAL A 300 10.94 -3.58 3.87
CA VAL A 300 11.39 -2.63 2.85
C VAL A 300 10.34 -1.55 2.60
N GLY A 301 9.07 -1.94 2.44
CA GLY A 301 7.97 -1.00 2.23
C GLY A 301 7.80 -0.03 3.40
N ARG A 302 7.79 -0.52 4.64
CA ARG A 302 7.62 0.30 5.85
C ARG A 302 8.79 1.26 6.05
N ILE A 303 10.03 0.78 5.91
CA ILE A 303 11.24 1.60 6.04
C ILE A 303 11.24 2.69 4.96
N CYS A 304 10.95 2.35 3.70
CA CYS A 304 10.87 3.32 2.61
C CYS A 304 9.75 4.33 2.84
N THR A 305 8.61 3.93 3.40
CA THR A 305 7.51 4.85 3.75
C THR A 305 7.94 5.88 4.80
N VAL A 306 8.65 5.45 5.85
CA VAL A 306 9.16 6.35 6.88
C VAL A 306 10.25 7.28 6.32
N PHE A 307 11.14 6.74 5.48
CA PHE A 307 12.20 7.51 4.84
C PHE A 307 11.61 8.55 3.86
N ALA A 308 10.72 8.14 2.97
CA ALA A 308 10.04 8.99 1.98
C ALA A 308 9.28 10.15 2.64
N ARG A 309 8.65 9.91 3.80
CA ARG A 309 7.98 10.97 4.58
C ARG A 309 8.95 12.11 4.94
N ARG A 310 10.21 11.81 5.24
CA ARG A 310 11.27 12.78 5.59
C ARG A 310 12.18 13.17 4.41
N ALA A 311 12.01 12.54 3.25
CA ALA A 311 12.77 12.87 2.05
C ALA A 311 12.34 14.23 1.50
N ASP A 312 13.31 14.99 0.99
CA ASP A 312 13.11 16.24 0.26
C ASP A 312 12.66 15.97 -1.18
N ARG A 313 13.07 14.81 -1.72
CA ARG A 313 12.76 14.38 -3.08
C ARG A 313 12.58 12.87 -3.17
N VAL A 314 11.56 12.44 -3.91
CA VAL A 314 11.38 11.04 -4.28
C VAL A 314 11.15 10.92 -5.78
N ASP A 315 12.00 10.14 -6.47
CA ASP A 315 11.89 9.86 -7.90
C ASP A 315 11.54 8.39 -8.13
N ARG A 316 10.54 8.11 -8.98
CA ARG A 316 10.27 6.77 -9.51
C ARG A 316 10.82 6.65 -10.92
N VAL A 317 11.65 5.66 -11.17
CA VAL A 317 12.32 5.44 -12.47
C VAL A 317 11.69 4.27 -13.20
N VAL A 318 11.29 4.52 -14.45
CA VAL A 318 10.76 3.53 -15.38
C VAL A 318 11.51 3.66 -16.71
N CYS A 319 12.09 2.57 -17.20
CA CYS A 319 12.89 2.55 -18.44
C CYS A 319 13.97 3.64 -18.50
N GLY A 320 14.63 3.92 -17.37
CA GLY A 320 15.65 4.98 -17.25
C GLY A 320 15.11 6.40 -17.16
N ILE A 321 13.79 6.60 -17.23
CA ILE A 321 13.13 7.91 -17.11
C ILE A 321 12.64 8.09 -15.68
N GLY A 322 13.13 9.10 -14.99
CA GLY A 322 12.70 9.44 -13.64
C GLY A 322 11.55 10.44 -13.63
N THR A 323 10.53 10.14 -12.81
CA THR A 323 9.43 11.04 -12.48
C THR A 323 9.50 11.40 -11.01
N GLN A 324 9.58 12.68 -10.69
CA GLN A 324 9.52 13.15 -9.30
C GLN A 324 8.08 13.00 -8.78
N ILE A 325 7.89 12.15 -7.76
CA ILE A 325 6.60 11.92 -7.10
C ILE A 325 6.50 12.67 -5.76
N LYS A 326 7.61 13.21 -5.26
CA LYS A 326 7.67 14.14 -4.12
C LYS A 326 8.80 15.14 -4.29
#